data_AF-A0A1G4JF31-F1
#
_entry.id   AF-A0A1G4JF31-F1
#
_cell.length_a   1.000
_cell.length_b   1.000
_cell.length_c   1.000
_cell.angle_alpha   90.00
_cell.angle_beta   90.00
_cell.angle_gamma   90.00
#
_symmetry.space_group_name_H-M   'P 1'
#
loop_
_entity.id
_entity.type
_entity.pdbx_description
1 polymer ?
#
loop_
_entity_poly.entity_id
_entity_poly.type
_entity_poly.pdbx_seq_one_letter_code
_entity_poly.pdbx_strand_id
1 'polypeptide(L)'
;MGAASFDEEYSSLGETEKHADADVGVIIKDKVYPYVQKNPLDVISLTGFYLGAVVGLSLGLLPFTFFKNFNLYLLAVAVFHFLEFYITARYNPGKVTSESYLFNNGRAYAYSHMFAMTETLIECILFPNWKSSFYSKTHCIVSLTGLVLIFFGQYVRTMAMVTAGKSFSHQVKTSQNSDHTLVTNGIYAKIRHPSYFGYFWWALGTQIWLLNPVSFIMFTIVLWKFFNERIRFEEKYLIDFFGKEYIDYSDKVGVGIPFIGMKNR
;
A
#
# COMPACT_ATOMS: atom_id res chain seq x y z
N MET A 1 50.51 15.31 -21.08
CA MET A 1 49.57 14.28 -20.57
C MET A 1 48.88 14.88 -19.36
N GLY A 2 47.55 15.12 -19.39
CA GLY A 2 46.84 15.58 -18.19
C GLY A 2 45.73 16.62 -18.39
N ALA A 3 44.90 16.52 -19.43
CA ALA A 3 43.69 17.34 -19.56
C ALA A 3 42.41 16.50 -19.83
N ALA A 4 42.53 15.17 -19.99
CA ALA A 4 41.40 14.30 -20.29
C ALA A 4 40.69 13.73 -19.05
N SER A 5 41.23 13.91 -17.84
CA SER A 5 40.73 13.23 -16.63
C SER A 5 39.67 14.00 -15.84
N PHE A 6 39.58 15.33 -16.00
CA PHE A 6 38.70 16.15 -15.17
C PHE A 6 37.28 16.29 -15.76
N ASP A 7 37.18 16.37 -17.09
CA ASP A 7 35.88 16.44 -17.79
C ASP A 7 35.17 15.08 -17.84
N GLU A 8 35.90 13.96 -17.91
CA GLU A 8 35.31 12.61 -17.79
C GLU A 8 34.76 12.35 -16.39
N GLU A 9 35.44 12.83 -15.34
CA GLU A 9 35.01 12.66 -13.96
C GLU A 9 33.75 13.51 -13.66
N TYR A 10 33.68 14.76 -14.14
CA TYR A 10 32.47 15.61 -14.02
C TYR A 10 31.29 15.13 -14.89
N SER A 11 31.56 14.59 -16.09
CA SER A 11 30.54 13.96 -16.91
C SER A 11 30.00 12.68 -16.25
N SER A 12 30.88 11.88 -15.66
CA SER A 12 30.49 10.66 -14.93
C SER A 12 29.69 11.00 -13.66
N LEU A 13 30.06 12.08 -12.95
CA LEU A 13 29.33 12.60 -11.78
C LEU A 13 27.92 13.06 -12.17
N GLY A 14 27.79 13.79 -13.28
CA GLY A 14 26.49 14.22 -13.82
C GLY A 14 25.62 13.08 -14.36
N GLU A 15 26.22 12.01 -14.90
CA GLU A 15 25.50 10.77 -15.25
C GLU A 15 25.09 9.97 -14.00
N THR A 16 25.95 9.85 -12.99
CA THR A 16 25.57 9.21 -11.71
C THR A 16 24.50 9.97 -10.96
N GLU A 17 24.46 11.31 -11.00
CA GLU A 17 23.38 12.10 -10.40
C GLU A 17 22.07 11.97 -11.18
N LYS A 18 22.11 11.93 -12.52
CA LYS A 18 20.92 11.62 -13.33
C LYS A 18 20.37 10.22 -13.09
N HIS A 19 21.25 9.23 -12.86
CA HIS A 19 20.84 7.88 -12.46
C HIS A 19 20.40 7.81 -10.99
N ALA A 20 20.91 8.68 -10.12
CA ALA A 20 20.52 8.76 -8.72
C ALA A 20 19.10 9.30 -8.54
N ASP A 21 18.57 10.10 -9.46
CA ASP A 21 17.19 10.63 -9.39
C ASP A 21 16.18 9.77 -10.17
N ALA A 22 16.67 8.91 -11.06
CA ALA A 22 15.81 8.05 -11.85
C ALA A 22 15.45 6.78 -11.06
N ASP A 23 14.15 6.48 -10.95
CA ASP A 23 13.56 5.26 -10.37
C ASP A 23 13.88 3.98 -11.18
N VAL A 24 15.12 3.79 -11.62
CA VAL A 24 15.57 2.72 -12.52
C VAL A 24 16.76 2.02 -11.89
N GLY A 25 16.51 0.87 -11.27
CA GLY A 25 17.53 0.07 -10.58
C GLY A 25 18.74 -0.31 -11.43
N VAL A 26 19.77 -0.85 -10.77
CA VAL A 26 21.02 -1.28 -11.41
C VAL A 26 20.77 -2.50 -12.28
N ILE A 27 21.19 -2.47 -13.54
CA ILE A 27 21.06 -3.62 -14.45
C ILE A 27 22.36 -4.42 -14.43
N ILE A 28 22.28 -5.69 -14.02
CA ILE A 28 23.40 -6.64 -14.04
C ILE A 28 22.94 -7.90 -14.77
N LYS A 29 23.59 -8.23 -15.90
CA LYS A 29 23.23 -9.39 -16.73
C LYS A 29 21.72 -9.42 -17.07
N ASP A 30 21.22 -8.30 -17.60
CA ASP A 30 19.81 -8.09 -18.01
C ASP A 30 18.77 -8.21 -16.89
N LYS A 31 19.21 -8.25 -15.62
CA LYS A 31 18.34 -8.26 -14.44
C LYS A 31 18.45 -6.94 -13.70
N VAL A 32 17.30 -6.40 -13.30
CA VAL A 32 17.18 -5.17 -12.52
C VAL A 32 17.34 -5.49 -11.03
N TYR A 33 18.24 -4.78 -10.36
CA TYR A 33 18.53 -4.86 -8.94
C TYR A 33 18.28 -3.52 -8.25
N PRO A 34 17.93 -3.51 -6.94
CA PRO A 34 17.81 -2.28 -6.18
C PRO A 34 19.15 -1.54 -6.07
N TYR A 35 19.09 -0.21 -5.98
CA TYR A 35 20.26 0.60 -5.61
C TYR A 35 20.59 0.39 -4.14
N VAL A 36 21.77 -0.16 -3.86
CA VAL A 36 22.22 -0.48 -2.50
C VAL A 36 22.33 0.78 -1.63
N GLN A 37 22.75 1.92 -2.18
CA GLN A 37 22.86 3.19 -1.45
C GLN A 37 21.50 3.73 -0.97
N LYS A 38 20.40 3.41 -1.68
CA LYS A 38 19.03 3.75 -1.29
C LYS A 38 18.38 2.68 -0.39
N ASN A 39 19.05 1.56 -0.18
CA ASN A 39 18.53 0.37 0.49
C ASN A 39 19.48 -0.06 1.62
N PRO A 40 19.49 0.67 2.76
CA PRO A 40 20.25 0.25 3.93
C PRO A 40 19.82 -1.16 4.37
N LEU A 41 20.70 -2.14 4.17
CA LEU A 41 20.39 -3.57 4.34
C LEU A 41 20.10 -3.92 5.80
N ASP A 42 20.76 -3.23 6.73
CA ASP A 42 20.50 -3.28 8.17
C ASP A 42 19.06 -2.84 8.49
N VAL A 43 18.60 -1.72 7.94
CA VAL A 43 17.22 -1.24 8.14
C VAL A 43 16.21 -2.21 7.54
N ILE A 44 16.43 -2.69 6.31
CA ILE A 44 15.52 -3.62 5.64
C ILE A 44 15.41 -4.93 6.40
N SER A 45 16.55 -5.51 6.80
CA SER A 45 16.60 -6.78 7.54
C SER A 45 15.98 -6.65 8.93
N LEU A 46 16.31 -5.58 9.66
CA LEU A 46 15.77 -5.34 11.00
C LEU A 46 14.25 -5.08 10.96
N THR A 47 13.76 -4.34 9.96
CA THR A 47 12.33 -4.11 9.76
C THR A 47 11.60 -5.42 9.47
N GLY A 48 12.15 -6.26 8.60
CA GLY A 48 11.60 -7.59 8.32
C GLY A 48 11.58 -8.50 9.56
N PHE A 49 12.65 -8.46 10.36
CA PHE A 49 12.72 -9.19 11.64
C PHE A 49 11.64 -8.72 12.62
N TYR A 50 11.46 -7.40 12.81
CA TYR A 50 10.43 -6.88 13.71
C TYR A 50 9.01 -7.22 13.23
N LEU A 51 8.73 -7.13 11.94
CA LEU A 51 7.45 -7.57 11.37
C LEU A 51 7.20 -9.07 11.64
N GLY A 52 8.23 -9.91 11.45
CA GLY A 52 8.16 -11.33 11.78
C GLY A 52 7.94 -11.58 13.27
N ALA A 53 8.59 -10.82 14.14
CA ALA A 53 8.39 -10.89 15.59
C ALA A 53 6.95 -10.50 15.98
N VAL A 54 6.38 -9.45 15.37
CA VAL A 54 4.97 -9.07 15.56
C VAL A 54 4.05 -10.20 15.14
N VAL A 55 4.26 -10.81 13.96
CA VAL A 55 3.46 -11.98 13.53
C VAL A 55 3.56 -13.13 14.54
N GLY A 56 4.77 -13.47 14.98
CA GLY A 56 5.01 -14.53 15.96
C GLY A 56 4.33 -14.27 17.29
N LEU A 57 4.46 -13.05 17.84
CA LEU A 57 3.81 -12.63 19.08
C LEU A 57 2.29 -12.62 18.95
N SER A 58 1.75 -12.06 17.86
CA SER A 58 0.31 -12.05 17.60
C SER A 58 -0.28 -13.45 17.58
N LEU A 59 0.37 -14.42 16.93
CA LEU A 59 -0.08 -15.82 16.94
C LEU A 59 0.09 -16.48 18.31
N GLY A 60 1.24 -16.31 18.95
CA GLY A 60 1.56 -16.92 20.24
C GLY A 60 0.65 -16.45 21.37
N LEU A 61 0.15 -15.21 21.31
CA LEU A 61 -0.74 -14.64 22.32
C LEU A 61 -2.23 -14.99 22.12
N LEU A 62 -2.63 -15.64 21.02
CA LEU A 62 -4.03 -16.00 20.75
C LEU A 62 -4.69 -16.82 21.87
N PRO A 63 -4.04 -17.81 22.50
CA PRO A 63 -4.64 -18.57 23.60
C PRO A 63 -4.87 -17.75 24.87
N PHE A 64 -4.10 -16.68 25.06
CA PHE A 64 -4.04 -15.90 26.30
C PHE A 64 -4.82 -14.59 26.24
N THR A 65 -5.15 -14.12 25.04
CA THR A 65 -5.82 -12.82 24.86
C THR A 65 -7.34 -12.99 24.85
N PHE A 66 -8.02 -12.17 25.67
CA PHE A 66 -9.49 -12.12 25.72
C PHE A 66 -10.09 -11.80 24.34
N PHE A 67 -9.71 -10.65 23.76
CA PHE A 67 -10.15 -10.22 22.44
C PHE A 67 -9.16 -10.62 21.35
N LYS A 68 -9.30 -11.85 20.84
CA LYS A 68 -8.40 -12.45 19.83
C LYS A 68 -8.27 -11.61 18.55
N ASN A 69 -9.30 -10.84 18.21
CA ASN A 69 -9.32 -10.01 17.02
C ASN A 69 -8.20 -8.99 17.02
N PHE A 70 -7.83 -8.46 18.18
CA PHE A 70 -6.73 -7.51 18.30
C PHE A 70 -5.39 -8.12 17.84
N ASN A 71 -5.10 -9.36 18.23
CA ASN A 71 -3.90 -10.07 17.77
C ASN A 71 -3.93 -10.30 16.25
N LEU A 72 -5.06 -10.73 15.71
CA LEU A 72 -5.20 -10.97 14.27
C LEU A 72 -5.17 -9.65 13.45
N TYR A 73 -5.58 -8.54 14.04
CA TYR A 73 -5.40 -7.21 13.46
C TYR A 73 -3.92 -6.82 13.38
N LEU A 74 -3.16 -6.99 14.47
CA LEU A 74 -1.71 -6.73 14.47
C LEU A 74 -0.98 -7.61 13.45
N LEU A 75 -1.37 -8.89 13.36
CA LEU A 75 -0.89 -9.80 12.33
C LEU A 75 -1.22 -9.27 10.92
N ALA A 76 -2.46 -8.86 10.66
CA ALA A 76 -2.87 -8.34 9.35
C ALA A 76 -2.08 -7.09 8.95
N VAL A 77 -1.87 -6.14 9.88
CA VAL A 77 -1.05 -4.94 9.67
C VAL A 77 0.40 -5.31 9.38
N ALA A 78 0.99 -6.23 10.15
CA ALA A 78 2.37 -6.68 9.93
C ALA A 78 2.55 -7.37 8.57
N VAL A 79 1.61 -8.25 8.21
CA VAL A 79 1.60 -8.94 6.91
C VAL A 79 1.39 -7.94 5.76
N PHE A 80 0.52 -6.95 5.92
CA PHE A 80 0.33 -5.89 4.92
C PHE A 80 1.65 -5.17 4.62
N HIS A 81 2.32 -4.64 5.65
CA HIS A 81 3.59 -3.94 5.49
C HIS A 81 4.69 -4.83 4.90
N PHE A 82 4.77 -6.09 5.33
CA PHE A 82 5.70 -7.06 4.74
C PHE A 82 5.43 -7.28 3.24
N LEU A 83 4.16 -7.51 2.86
CA LEU A 83 3.79 -7.75 1.47
C LEU A 83 4.01 -6.53 0.59
N GLU A 84 3.78 -5.32 1.10
CA GLU A 84 4.08 -4.06 0.39
C GLU A 84 5.56 -3.99 -0.02
N PHE A 85 6.47 -4.33 0.89
CA PHE A 85 7.90 -4.41 0.57
C PHE A 85 8.21 -5.59 -0.35
N TYR A 86 7.79 -6.81 0.03
CA TYR A 86 8.15 -8.03 -0.68
C TYR A 86 7.67 -8.05 -2.13
N ILE A 87 6.44 -7.62 -2.40
CA ILE A 87 5.88 -7.58 -3.75
C ILE A 87 6.59 -6.52 -4.58
N THR A 88 6.92 -5.36 -3.98
CA THR A 88 7.74 -4.33 -4.66
C THR A 88 9.13 -4.87 -4.97
N ALA A 89 9.81 -5.52 -4.03
CA ALA A 89 11.11 -6.15 -4.24
C ALA A 89 11.07 -7.19 -5.37
N ARG A 90 9.99 -7.97 -5.45
CA ARG A 90 9.88 -9.08 -6.42
C ARG A 90 9.52 -8.64 -7.83
N TYR A 91 8.65 -7.63 -7.98
CA TYR A 91 8.05 -7.24 -9.26
C TYR A 91 8.47 -5.85 -9.73
N ASN A 92 9.07 -5.04 -8.85
CA ASN A 92 9.60 -3.72 -9.17
C ASN A 92 10.90 -3.42 -8.39
N PRO A 93 11.95 -4.26 -8.53
CA PRO A 93 13.19 -4.14 -7.77
C PRO A 93 13.94 -2.82 -8.02
N GLY A 94 13.66 -2.12 -9.12
CA GLY A 94 14.27 -0.82 -9.40
C GLY A 94 13.75 0.32 -8.53
N LYS A 95 12.54 0.16 -7.95
CA LYS A 95 11.88 1.19 -7.13
C LYS A 95 11.79 0.83 -5.65
N VAL A 96 12.20 -0.38 -5.26
CA VAL A 96 12.12 -0.82 -3.87
C VAL A 96 13.14 -0.06 -3.01
N THR A 97 12.66 0.42 -1.86
CA THR A 97 13.45 1.06 -0.80
C THR A 97 12.94 0.60 0.56
N SER A 98 13.60 1.00 1.65
CA SER A 98 13.06 0.81 3.01
C SER A 98 11.68 1.45 3.20
N GLU A 99 11.37 2.52 2.47
CA GLU A 99 10.05 3.17 2.51
C GLU A 99 8.94 2.33 1.86
N SER A 100 9.29 1.32 1.05
CA SER A 100 8.31 0.39 0.46
C SER A 100 7.58 -0.47 1.49
N TYR A 101 8.06 -0.53 2.74
CA TYR A 101 7.28 -1.09 3.84
C TYR A 101 6.05 -0.24 4.19
N LEU A 102 5.96 1.03 3.77
CA LEU A 102 4.85 1.95 4.02
C LEU A 102 4.55 2.28 5.49
N PHE A 103 5.56 2.23 6.38
CA PHE A 103 5.38 2.72 7.75
C PHE A 103 5.16 4.23 7.82
N ASN A 104 5.87 4.99 6.99
CA ASN A 104 5.79 6.45 6.95
C ASN A 104 4.74 6.95 5.94
N ASN A 105 3.52 6.41 6.02
CA ASN A 105 2.41 6.76 5.12
C ASN A 105 1.68 8.07 5.52
N GLY A 106 2.40 9.00 6.16
CA GLY A 106 1.88 10.27 6.66
C GLY A 106 1.31 10.23 8.08
N ARG A 107 1.22 11.39 8.73
CA ARG A 107 0.76 11.52 10.13
C ARG A 107 -0.68 11.04 10.34
N ALA A 108 -1.55 11.27 9.35
CA ALA A 108 -2.94 10.83 9.40
C ALA A 108 -3.04 9.30 9.52
N TYR A 109 -2.18 8.55 8.81
CA TYR A 109 -2.12 7.10 8.92
C TYR A 109 -1.80 6.64 10.35
N ALA A 110 -0.71 7.17 10.92
CA ALA A 110 -0.29 6.84 12.29
C ALA A 110 -1.40 7.16 13.30
N TYR A 111 -1.99 8.36 13.22
CA TYR A 111 -3.06 8.77 14.12
C TYR A 111 -4.32 7.92 13.97
N SER A 112 -4.69 7.52 12.75
CA SER A 112 -5.84 6.64 12.53
C SER A 112 -5.65 5.27 13.19
N HIS A 113 -4.46 4.66 13.05
CA HIS A 113 -4.17 3.38 13.70
C HIS A 113 -4.10 3.50 15.23
N MET A 114 -3.48 4.58 15.75
CA MET A 114 -3.45 4.84 17.19
C MET A 114 -4.87 5.04 17.76
N PHE A 115 -5.72 5.78 17.05
CA PHE A 115 -7.12 5.98 17.43
C PHE A 115 -7.89 4.67 17.45
N ALA A 116 -7.76 3.84 16.40
CA ALA A 116 -8.40 2.52 16.33
C ALA A 116 -7.98 1.59 17.47
N MET A 117 -6.69 1.54 17.79
CA MET A 117 -6.19 0.76 18.91
C MET A 117 -6.72 1.29 20.25
N THR A 118 -6.79 2.61 20.40
CA THR A 118 -7.31 3.26 21.62
C THR A 118 -8.80 2.95 21.82
N GLU A 119 -9.62 3.08 20.77
CA GLU A 119 -11.04 2.68 20.80
C GLU A 119 -11.19 1.22 21.18
N THR A 120 -10.42 0.32 20.55
CA THR A 120 -10.46 -1.10 20.89
C THR A 120 -10.13 -1.36 22.35
N LEU A 121 -9.08 -0.75 22.90
CA LEU A 121 -8.68 -0.94 24.29
C LEU A 121 -9.71 -0.39 25.27
N ILE A 122 -10.25 0.81 25.03
CA ILE A 122 -11.29 1.41 25.85
C ILE A 122 -12.54 0.53 25.85
N GLU A 123 -12.99 0.08 24.68
CA GLU A 123 -14.18 -0.76 24.56
C GLU A 123 -13.97 -2.17 25.13
N CYS A 124 -12.75 -2.71 25.12
CA CYS A 124 -12.45 -3.98 25.82
C CYS A 124 -12.65 -3.86 27.33
N ILE A 125 -12.35 -2.69 27.91
CA ILE A 125 -12.49 -2.44 29.35
C ILE A 125 -13.95 -2.12 29.70
N LEU A 126 -14.58 -1.21 28.95
CA LEU A 126 -15.92 -0.69 29.26
C LEU A 126 -17.04 -1.60 28.77
N PHE A 127 -16.84 -2.32 27.66
CA PHE A 127 -17.86 -3.11 26.97
C PHE A 127 -17.32 -4.49 26.52
N PRO A 128 -16.84 -5.35 27.44
CA PRO A 128 -16.19 -6.62 27.09
C PRO A 128 -17.07 -7.58 26.28
N ASN A 129 -18.41 -7.54 26.47
CA ASN A 129 -19.35 -8.34 25.68
C ASN A 129 -19.42 -7.90 24.21
N TRP A 130 -19.22 -6.60 23.93
CA TRP A 130 -19.13 -6.08 22.57
C TRP A 130 -17.84 -6.54 21.89
N LYS A 131 -16.73 -6.58 22.63
CA LYS A 131 -15.43 -7.07 22.17
C LYS A 131 -15.29 -8.58 22.29
N SER A 132 -16.28 -9.29 21.74
CA SER A 132 -16.25 -10.74 21.59
C SER A 132 -16.98 -11.15 20.31
N SER A 133 -16.22 -11.61 19.30
CA SER A 133 -16.78 -12.06 18.02
C SER A 133 -17.77 -13.22 18.14
N PHE A 134 -17.74 -13.97 19.24
CA PHE A 134 -18.59 -15.12 19.46
C PHE A 134 -19.73 -14.83 20.45
N TYR A 135 -19.90 -13.58 20.90
CA TYR A 135 -20.96 -13.20 21.82
C TYR A 135 -22.37 -13.42 21.21
N SER A 136 -22.54 -13.12 19.93
CA SER A 136 -23.78 -13.39 19.20
C SER A 136 -23.56 -13.74 17.73
N LYS A 137 -24.57 -14.30 17.07
CA LYS A 137 -24.54 -14.59 15.62
C LYS A 137 -24.21 -13.34 14.81
N THR A 138 -24.74 -12.17 15.19
CA THR A 138 -24.46 -10.90 14.53
C THR A 138 -22.98 -10.52 14.64
N HIS A 139 -22.38 -10.62 15.83
CA HIS A 139 -20.94 -10.33 16.02
C HIS A 139 -20.08 -11.25 15.14
N CYS A 140 -20.45 -12.52 15.04
CA CYS A 140 -19.75 -13.49 14.21
C CYS A 140 -19.82 -13.12 12.72
N ILE A 141 -21.02 -12.81 12.20
CA ILE A 141 -21.22 -12.40 10.80
C ILE A 141 -20.46 -11.11 10.48
N VAL A 142 -20.53 -10.11 11.37
CA VAL A 142 -19.81 -8.84 11.20
C VAL A 142 -18.31 -9.08 11.17
N SER A 143 -17.78 -9.85 12.13
CA SER A 143 -16.35 -10.17 12.21
C SER A 143 -15.88 -10.94 10.97
N LEU A 144 -16.63 -11.95 10.51
CA LEU A 144 -16.31 -12.69 9.29
C LEU A 144 -16.33 -11.80 8.05
N THR A 145 -17.27 -10.86 7.97
CA THR A 145 -17.30 -9.86 6.89
C THR A 145 -16.03 -9.02 6.90
N GLY A 146 -15.58 -8.58 8.08
CA GLY A 146 -14.31 -7.87 8.25
C GLY A 146 -13.11 -8.69 7.76
N LEU A 147 -12.99 -9.96 8.15
CA LEU A 147 -11.93 -10.86 7.67
C LEU A 147 -11.96 -11.03 6.15
N VAL A 148 -13.13 -11.27 5.57
CA VAL A 148 -13.28 -11.41 4.11
C VAL A 148 -12.79 -10.14 3.42
N LEU A 149 -13.15 -8.96 3.92
CA LEU A 149 -12.69 -7.68 3.36
C LEU A 149 -11.16 -7.48 3.51
N ILE A 150 -10.57 -7.90 4.62
CA ILE A 150 -9.10 -7.85 4.81
C ILE A 150 -8.41 -8.73 3.74
N PHE A 151 -8.81 -9.99 3.60
CA PHE A 151 -8.19 -10.89 2.63
C PHE A 151 -8.44 -10.44 1.18
N PHE A 152 -9.67 -10.04 0.87
CA PHE A 152 -10.03 -9.56 -0.46
C PHE A 152 -9.29 -8.27 -0.82
N GLY A 153 -9.24 -7.30 0.10
CA GLY A 153 -8.52 -6.05 -0.09
C GLY A 153 -7.02 -6.27 -0.28
N GLN A 154 -6.40 -7.12 0.55
CA GLN A 154 -4.99 -7.50 0.41
C GLN A 154 -4.72 -8.19 -0.93
N TYR A 155 -5.59 -9.10 -1.35
CA TYR A 155 -5.47 -9.80 -2.63
C TYR A 155 -5.53 -8.80 -3.79
N VAL A 156 -6.52 -7.91 -3.82
CA VAL A 156 -6.68 -6.90 -4.88
C VAL A 156 -5.48 -5.95 -4.91
N ARG A 157 -5.02 -5.48 -3.74
CA ARG A 157 -3.81 -4.65 -3.61
C ARG A 157 -2.58 -5.34 -4.20
N THR A 158 -2.36 -6.59 -3.80
CA THR A 158 -1.24 -7.41 -4.28
C THR A 158 -1.30 -7.63 -5.79
N MET A 159 -2.48 -7.99 -6.32
CA MET A 159 -2.66 -8.19 -7.76
C MET A 159 -2.48 -6.91 -8.56
N ALA A 160 -2.85 -5.75 -8.02
CA ALA A 160 -2.58 -4.46 -8.65
C ALA A 160 -1.07 -4.23 -8.79
N MET A 161 -0.30 -4.44 -7.72
CA MET A 161 1.16 -4.28 -7.73
C MET A 161 1.84 -5.27 -8.68
N VAL A 162 1.41 -6.54 -8.67
CA VAL A 162 1.95 -7.58 -9.57
C VAL A 162 1.64 -7.25 -11.02
N THR A 163 0.42 -6.83 -11.33
CA THR A 163 -0.01 -6.54 -12.72
C THR A 163 0.66 -5.27 -13.26
N ALA A 164 0.79 -4.23 -12.43
CA ALA A 164 1.45 -3.00 -12.84
C ALA A 164 2.98 -3.12 -12.88
N GLY A 165 3.58 -3.98 -12.05
CA GLY A 165 5.02 -4.26 -12.07
C GLY A 165 5.86 -2.99 -12.02
N LYS A 166 6.68 -2.77 -13.05
CA LYS A 166 7.52 -1.56 -13.19
C LYS A 166 6.74 -0.26 -13.25
N SER A 167 5.51 -0.27 -13.80
CA SER A 167 4.62 0.88 -13.84
C SER A 167 4.02 1.22 -12.47
N PHE A 168 4.10 0.31 -11.48
CA PHE A 168 3.64 0.60 -10.11
C PHE A 168 4.55 1.62 -9.40
N SER A 169 3.96 2.47 -8.57
CA SER A 169 4.67 3.38 -7.68
C SER A 169 3.84 3.70 -6.44
N HIS A 170 4.45 3.73 -5.26
CA HIS A 170 3.80 4.20 -4.03
C HIS A 170 3.59 5.71 -4.01
N GLN A 171 4.36 6.46 -4.78
CA GLN A 171 4.20 7.91 -4.96
C GLN A 171 3.58 8.20 -6.32
N VAL A 172 2.68 9.18 -6.39
CA VAL A 172 2.14 9.63 -7.69
C VAL A 172 3.30 10.18 -8.51
N LYS A 173 3.46 9.66 -9.73
CA LYS A 173 4.50 10.12 -10.64
C LYS A 173 4.05 11.38 -11.35
N THR A 174 4.89 12.40 -11.31
CA THR A 174 4.69 13.69 -11.98
C THR A 174 5.53 13.85 -13.25
N SER A 175 6.43 12.89 -13.50
CA SER A 175 7.23 12.76 -14.73
C SER A 175 7.09 11.35 -15.32
N GLN A 176 7.12 11.27 -16.66
CA GLN A 176 7.08 10.00 -17.38
C GLN A 176 8.49 9.44 -17.53
N ASN A 177 8.73 8.27 -16.95
CA ASN A 177 9.96 7.51 -17.19
C ASN A 177 9.75 6.59 -18.39
N SER A 178 10.83 6.21 -19.08
CA SER A 178 10.81 5.27 -20.22
C SER A 178 10.11 3.93 -19.91
N ASP A 179 10.15 3.52 -18.65
CA ASP A 179 9.58 2.27 -18.17
C ASP A 179 8.10 2.38 -17.77
N HIS A 180 7.51 3.58 -17.88
CA HIS A 180 6.13 3.84 -17.50
C HIS A 180 5.18 3.61 -18.69
N THR A 181 4.53 2.46 -18.70
CA THR A 181 3.50 2.10 -19.69
C THR A 181 2.11 2.11 -19.06
N LEU A 182 1.10 2.40 -19.89
CA LEU A 182 -0.30 2.34 -19.47
C LEU A 182 -0.75 0.89 -19.35
N VAL A 183 -1.10 0.47 -18.12
CA VAL A 183 -1.52 -0.91 -17.82
C VAL A 183 -3.05 -0.98 -17.77
N THR A 184 -3.65 -1.74 -18.70
CA THR A 184 -5.11 -1.88 -18.85
C THR A 184 -5.61 -3.33 -18.78
N ASN A 185 -4.70 -4.29 -18.61
CA ASN A 185 -5.01 -5.72 -18.56
C ASN A 185 -5.17 -6.25 -17.12
N GLY A 186 -5.57 -7.51 -16.99
CA GLY A 186 -5.72 -8.17 -15.68
C GLY A 186 -6.74 -7.45 -14.79
N ILE A 187 -6.34 -7.13 -13.56
CA ILE A 187 -7.23 -6.43 -12.62
C ILE A 187 -7.55 -4.99 -13.06
N TYR A 188 -6.66 -4.35 -13.82
CA TYR A 188 -6.86 -3.02 -14.39
C TYR A 188 -7.95 -2.99 -15.48
N ALA A 189 -8.32 -4.14 -16.07
CA ALA A 189 -9.45 -4.19 -17.00
C ALA A 189 -10.81 -3.97 -16.33
N LYS A 190 -10.89 -4.16 -15.00
CA LYS A 190 -12.14 -4.08 -14.21
C LYS A 190 -12.22 -2.81 -13.37
N ILE A 191 -11.08 -2.38 -12.81
CA ILE A 191 -10.99 -1.23 -11.92
C ILE A 191 -9.71 -0.47 -12.27
N ARG A 192 -9.78 0.83 -12.50
CA ARG A 192 -8.62 1.64 -12.95
C ARG A 192 -7.64 2.02 -11.87
N HIS A 193 -8.09 2.01 -10.61
CA HIS A 193 -7.24 2.21 -9.41
C HIS A 193 -7.35 1.02 -8.44
N PRO A 194 -7.01 -0.22 -8.87
CA PRO A 194 -7.25 -1.42 -8.09
C PRO A 194 -6.40 -1.46 -6.81
N SER A 195 -5.22 -0.86 -6.85
CA SER A 195 -4.36 -0.62 -5.69
C SER A 195 -5.09 0.12 -4.56
N TYR A 196 -5.70 1.26 -4.88
CA TYR A 196 -6.40 2.10 -3.92
C TYR A 196 -7.69 1.48 -3.45
N PHE A 197 -8.42 0.84 -4.35
CA PHE A 197 -9.60 0.04 -4.02
C PHE A 197 -9.25 -1.07 -3.00
N GLY A 198 -8.18 -1.83 -3.26
CA GLY A 198 -7.74 -2.91 -2.38
C GLY A 198 -7.41 -2.40 -0.98
N TYR A 199 -6.62 -1.34 -0.88
CA TYR A 199 -6.28 -0.74 0.41
C TYR A 199 -7.48 -0.14 1.14
N PHE A 200 -8.39 0.54 0.43
CA PHE A 200 -9.61 1.11 1.01
C PHE A 200 -10.44 0.04 1.73
N TRP A 201 -10.74 -1.07 1.04
CA TRP A 201 -11.52 -2.16 1.62
C TRP A 201 -10.76 -2.97 2.66
N TRP A 202 -9.44 -3.14 2.50
CA TRP A 202 -8.59 -3.76 3.51
C TRP A 202 -8.67 -2.99 4.82
N ALA A 203 -8.48 -1.67 4.77
CA ALA A 203 -8.46 -0.81 5.96
C ALA A 203 -9.84 -0.77 6.63
N LEU A 204 -10.94 -0.67 5.88
CA LEU A 204 -12.28 -0.77 6.45
C LEU A 204 -12.57 -2.15 7.06
N GLY A 205 -12.09 -3.22 6.41
CA GLY A 205 -12.15 -4.59 6.92
C GLY A 205 -11.50 -4.73 8.29
N THR A 206 -10.36 -4.05 8.52
CA THR A 206 -9.70 -4.05 9.84
C THR A 206 -10.58 -3.46 10.95
N GLN A 207 -11.34 -2.40 10.66
CA GLN A 207 -12.19 -1.76 11.67
C GLN A 207 -13.47 -2.56 11.94
N ILE A 208 -14.03 -3.20 10.90
CA ILE A 208 -15.13 -4.16 11.05
C ILE A 208 -14.67 -5.36 11.88
N TRP A 209 -13.47 -5.89 11.61
CA TRP A 209 -12.89 -6.99 12.36
C TRP A 209 -12.65 -6.63 13.82
N LEU A 210 -12.15 -5.42 14.11
CA LEU A 210 -12.00 -4.93 15.47
C LEU A 210 -13.32 -4.60 16.16
N LEU A 211 -14.45 -4.64 15.45
CA LEU A 211 -15.76 -4.18 15.93
C LEU A 211 -15.70 -2.73 16.44
N ASN A 212 -14.97 -1.86 15.74
CA ASN A 212 -14.77 -0.46 16.10
C ASN A 212 -15.74 0.43 15.29
N PRO A 213 -16.94 0.78 15.81
CA PRO A 213 -17.90 1.57 15.05
C PRO A 213 -17.41 3.00 14.77
N VAL A 214 -16.69 3.63 15.70
CA VAL A 214 -16.23 5.01 15.54
C VAL A 214 -15.08 5.07 14.55
N SER A 215 -14.09 4.20 14.69
CA SER A 215 -12.97 4.11 13.75
C SER A 215 -13.42 3.68 12.37
N PHE A 216 -14.45 2.83 12.23
CA PHE A 216 -14.98 2.48 10.92
C PHE A 216 -15.48 3.72 10.16
N ILE A 217 -16.27 4.59 10.82
CA ILE A 217 -16.76 5.83 10.21
C ILE A 217 -15.59 6.77 9.91
N MET A 218 -14.65 6.94 10.86
CA MET A 218 -13.49 7.81 10.68
C MET A 218 -12.60 7.35 9.52
N PHE A 219 -12.25 6.07 9.46
CA PHE A 219 -11.46 5.49 8.36
C PHE A 219 -12.17 5.67 7.02
N THR A 220 -13.49 5.47 6.98
CA THR A 220 -14.28 5.67 5.75
C THR A 220 -14.12 7.10 5.24
N ILE A 221 -14.32 8.10 6.10
CA ILE A 221 -14.24 9.52 5.71
C ILE A 221 -12.81 9.90 5.29
N VAL A 222 -11.82 9.54 6.12
CA VAL A 222 -10.41 9.90 5.89
C VAL A 222 -9.89 9.28 4.61
N LEU A 223 -10.10 7.96 4.41
CA LEU A 223 -9.62 7.25 3.23
C LEU A 223 -10.37 7.69 1.97
N TRP A 224 -11.67 7.91 2.06
CA TRP A 224 -12.45 8.37 0.91
C TRP A 224 -11.96 9.73 0.42
N LYS A 225 -11.76 10.69 1.34
CA LYS A 225 -11.23 12.01 1.01
C LYS A 225 -9.83 11.92 0.42
N PHE A 226 -8.94 11.17 1.07
CA PHE A 226 -7.57 10.95 0.63
C PHE A 226 -7.51 10.38 -0.79
N PHE A 227 -8.25 9.30 -1.07
CA PHE A 227 -8.25 8.68 -2.40
C PHE A 227 -8.97 9.52 -3.45
N ASN A 228 -10.03 10.25 -3.09
CA ASN A 228 -10.69 11.14 -4.06
C ASN A 228 -9.75 12.26 -4.53
N GLU A 229 -9.00 12.88 -3.61
CA GLU A 229 -8.01 13.90 -3.95
C GLU A 229 -6.82 13.30 -4.72
N ARG A 230 -6.26 12.20 -4.21
CA ARG A 230 -5.10 11.55 -4.80
C ARG A 230 -5.37 11.01 -6.21
N ILE A 231 -6.52 10.38 -6.43
CA ILE A 231 -6.91 9.86 -7.74
C ILE A 231 -7.08 11.00 -8.73
N ARG A 232 -7.78 12.08 -8.38
CA ARG A 232 -7.92 13.24 -9.28
C ARG A 232 -6.56 13.82 -9.68
N PHE A 233 -5.65 13.93 -8.72
CA PHE A 233 -4.29 14.41 -8.98
C PHE A 233 -3.53 13.47 -9.91
N GLU A 234 -3.55 12.17 -9.64
CA GLU A 234 -2.87 11.16 -10.48
C GLU A 234 -3.45 11.05 -11.88
N GLU A 235 -4.78 11.08 -12.04
CA GLU A 235 -5.43 11.00 -13.36
C GLU A 235 -5.07 12.18 -14.25
N LYS A 236 -4.80 13.36 -13.68
CA LYS A 236 -4.29 14.50 -14.46
C LYS A 236 -2.97 14.16 -15.12
N TYR A 237 -2.02 13.60 -14.37
CA TYR A 237 -0.72 13.19 -14.93
C TYR A 237 -0.84 12.02 -15.88
N LEU A 238 -1.74 11.06 -15.63
CA LEU A 238 -1.99 9.95 -16.56
C LEU A 238 -2.54 10.43 -17.91
N ILE A 239 -3.38 11.49 -17.91
CA ILE A 239 -3.80 12.17 -19.14
C ILE A 239 -2.61 12.87 -19.80
N ASP A 240 -1.77 13.55 -19.03
CA ASP A 240 -0.57 14.22 -19.57
C ASP A 240 0.42 13.21 -20.19
N PHE A 241 0.55 12.00 -19.63
CA PHE A 241 1.49 10.97 -20.09
C PHE A 241 0.97 10.14 -21.27
N PHE A 242 -0.33 9.82 -21.31
CA PHE A 242 -0.90 8.85 -22.26
C PHE A 242 -2.03 9.43 -23.13
N GLY A 243 -2.44 10.67 -22.88
CA GLY A 243 -3.41 11.40 -23.68
C GLY A 243 -4.71 10.63 -23.88
N LYS A 244 -5.07 10.45 -25.16
CA LYS A 244 -6.34 9.83 -25.57
C LYS A 244 -6.46 8.37 -25.09
N GLU A 245 -5.37 7.63 -25.01
CA GLU A 245 -5.42 6.23 -24.56
C GLU A 245 -5.96 6.11 -23.13
N TYR A 246 -5.51 7.00 -22.24
CA TYR A 246 -6.02 7.04 -20.87
C TYR A 246 -7.47 7.52 -20.80
N ILE A 247 -7.85 8.51 -21.62
CA ILE A 247 -9.22 9.01 -21.67
C ILE A 247 -10.18 7.88 -22.07
N ASP A 248 -9.90 7.20 -23.19
CA ASP A 248 -10.71 6.10 -23.72
C ASP A 248 -10.79 4.91 -22.73
N TYR A 249 -9.71 4.66 -21.98
CA TYR A 249 -9.69 3.68 -20.91
C TYR A 249 -10.55 4.10 -19.70
N SER A 250 -10.42 5.35 -19.26
CA SER A 250 -11.15 5.91 -18.10
C SER A 250 -12.66 5.97 -18.32
N ASP A 251 -13.11 6.06 -19.57
CA ASP A 251 -14.53 6.05 -19.95
C ASP A 251 -15.17 4.67 -19.85
N LYS A 252 -14.35 3.60 -19.93
CA LYS A 252 -14.82 2.21 -19.91
C LYS A 252 -14.69 1.57 -18.53
N VAL A 253 -13.74 2.03 -17.73
CA VAL A 253 -13.35 1.35 -16.47
C VAL A 253 -13.50 2.29 -15.28
N GLY A 254 -14.25 1.88 -14.26
CA GLY A 254 -14.53 2.63 -13.03
C GLY A 254 -13.39 2.64 -12.00
N VAL A 255 -13.45 3.55 -11.00
CA VAL A 255 -12.52 3.57 -9.84
C VAL A 255 -12.79 2.45 -8.84
N GLY A 256 -14.04 1.99 -8.74
CA GLY A 256 -14.47 0.96 -7.80
C GLY A 256 -14.70 1.44 -6.36
N ILE A 257 -14.14 2.58 -5.94
CA ILE A 257 -14.49 3.21 -4.65
C ILE A 257 -15.79 4.01 -4.82
N PRO A 258 -16.82 3.79 -3.98
CA PRO A 258 -18.11 4.46 -4.12
C PRO A 258 -17.97 5.98 -4.21
N PHE A 259 -18.71 6.61 -5.11
CA PHE A 259 -18.75 8.07 -5.32
C PHE A 259 -17.44 8.74 -5.77
N ILE A 260 -16.39 7.98 -6.10
CA ILE A 260 -15.15 8.53 -6.69
C ILE A 260 -15.14 8.32 -8.19
N GLY A 261 -14.83 9.38 -8.95
CA GLY A 261 -14.61 9.28 -10.40
C GLY A 261 -15.87 9.03 -11.22
N MET A 262 -17.05 9.33 -10.67
CA MET A 262 -18.27 9.50 -11.46
C MET A 262 -18.07 10.74 -12.33
N LYS A 263 -17.86 10.56 -13.64
CA LYS A 263 -18.03 11.66 -14.60
C LYS A 263 -19.51 12.00 -14.56
N ASN A 264 -19.87 13.23 -14.15
CA ASN A 264 -21.20 13.77 -14.40
C ASN A 264 -21.41 13.68 -15.92
N ARG A 265 -22.20 12.70 -16.36
CA ARG A 265 -22.72 12.65 -17.72
C ARG A 265 -23.95 13.55 -17.80
#